data_AF-A0A2I2FZI2-F1
#
_entry.id   AF-A0A2I2FZI2-F1
#
_cell.length_a   1.000
_cell.length_b   1.000
_cell.length_c   1.000
_cell.angle_alpha   90.00
_cell.angle_beta   90.00
_cell.angle_gamma   90.00
#
_symmetry.space_group_name_H-M   'P 1'
#
loop_
_entity.id
_entity.type
_entity.pdbx_description
1 polymer ?
#
loop_
_entity_poly.entity_id
_entity_poly.type
_entity_poly.pdbx_seq_one_letter_code
_entity_poly.pdbx_strand_id
1 'polypeptide(L)'
;MTRAALNRLPTEIVHLILGHLGFNCSGKLLPEPPNAYIRADRQESDQPSWYSLKLQTLLSLCFVTRRLCEIVQPILYHEFMLGYGDSWRSDVYAWDGRLISFMRTVAQRRDLAALVKRIFVHPYLLACFDERQTTIECACSMFYMCGNCTSNFFIHEPKPRQYIGEDEARAALQELARISGLEDLVSLSAANLLTVLIAQLPNLEHCSLQVVPYPDEIVRSAGLHATRTTRLPIKTLDLSLRASATDGWHSERFDIGRCTRALLDASPCLETLNLHMCRGISDTESLSLPNLKHLHLTFSRLSERSLQSLLSTCSGLQSFFYEASTHFNRLSCTYHFRLSSAIKHLARHRASLQSLHLDLRARGFISPAQEDRISFTLRDFTSLTHLFLNIDEFHSHWIAADPDPAGDQNLLVHLLPFSIVSLHLAGHITDELPRLESSLLGLAHATLHGQFPTLEEVRWDESEKLADEAQVRSVFADAGVSFEYDTWPLSSSTLGDVPGPLGPSYVDPWYNPHSRQGNRLGNDAYAPLF
;
A
#
# COMPACT_ATOMS: atom_id res chain seq x y z
N MET A 1 8.50 44.64 25.75
CA MET A 1 8.17 43.74 24.63
C MET A 1 6.72 43.31 24.74
N THR A 2 5.91 43.65 23.73
CA THR A 2 4.44 43.58 23.71
C THR A 2 3.90 42.14 23.70
N ARG A 3 3.31 41.72 24.81
CA ARG A 3 2.80 40.36 25.10
C ARG A 3 1.40 40.08 24.50
N ALA A 4 1.06 40.64 23.33
CA ALA A 4 -0.35 40.73 22.90
C ALA A 4 -0.60 40.56 21.39
N ALA A 5 -0.15 39.46 20.79
CA ALA A 5 -0.49 39.14 19.38
C ALA A 5 -1.64 38.11 19.26
N LEU A 6 -1.47 36.90 19.80
CA LEU A 6 -2.44 35.80 19.58
C LEU A 6 -3.79 36.00 20.29
N ASN A 7 -3.80 36.56 21.50
CA ASN A 7 -5.04 36.72 22.28
C ASN A 7 -6.05 37.71 21.67
N ARG A 8 -5.62 38.53 20.70
CA ARG A 8 -6.47 39.54 20.03
C ARG A 8 -7.02 39.05 18.68
N LEU A 9 -6.51 37.96 18.14
CA LEU A 9 -6.99 37.40 16.88
C LEU A 9 -8.33 36.67 17.10
N PRO A 10 -9.23 36.66 16.10
CA PRO A 10 -10.42 35.80 16.10
C PRO A 10 -10.05 34.31 16.21
N THR A 11 -10.93 33.51 16.80
CA THR A 11 -10.69 32.09 17.09
C THR A 11 -10.46 31.30 15.79
N GLU A 12 -11.17 31.65 14.74
CA GLU A 12 -11.09 31.06 13.40
C GLU A 12 -9.71 31.29 12.78
N ILE A 13 -9.15 32.49 12.95
CA ILE A 13 -7.82 32.86 12.45
C ILE A 13 -6.74 32.11 13.22
N VAL A 14 -6.86 32.04 14.56
CA VAL A 14 -5.91 31.26 15.37
C VAL A 14 -5.99 29.78 15.02
N HIS A 15 -7.19 29.23 14.83
CA HIS A 15 -7.37 27.84 14.41
C HIS A 15 -6.72 27.57 13.04
N LEU A 16 -6.89 28.47 12.07
CA LEU A 16 -6.26 28.34 10.75
C LEU A 16 -4.73 28.38 10.84
N ILE A 17 -4.17 29.32 11.62
CA ILE A 17 -2.72 29.42 11.84
C ILE A 17 -2.18 28.15 12.51
N LEU A 18 -2.83 27.69 13.59
CA LEU A 18 -2.38 26.53 14.34
C LEU A 18 -2.65 25.21 13.60
N GLY A 19 -3.62 25.19 12.68
CA GLY A 19 -3.89 24.07 11.79
C GLY A 19 -2.66 23.71 10.95
N HIS A 20 -1.86 24.70 10.53
CA HIS A 20 -0.58 24.50 9.83
C HIS A 20 0.49 23.78 10.67
N LEU A 21 0.34 23.75 11.99
CA LEU A 21 1.22 22.97 12.88
C LEU A 21 0.76 21.50 12.99
N GLY A 22 -0.46 21.19 12.54
CA GLY A 22 -0.97 19.82 12.45
C GLY A 22 -0.43 19.07 11.22
N PHE A 23 -0.65 17.76 11.21
CA PHE A 23 -0.19 16.86 10.14
C PHE A 23 -0.84 17.12 8.77
N ASN A 24 -2.04 17.71 8.74
CA ASN A 24 -2.86 17.86 7.52
C ASN A 24 -2.61 19.14 6.71
N CYS A 25 -1.61 19.97 7.06
CA CYS A 25 -1.51 21.31 6.47
C CYS A 25 -0.11 21.74 5.99
N SER A 26 0.89 20.83 6.00
CA SER A 26 2.11 21.07 5.23
C SER A 26 1.83 20.65 3.78
N GLY A 27 1.61 21.59 2.87
CA GLY A 27 1.34 21.34 1.43
C GLY A 27 2.45 20.60 0.64
N LYS A 28 3.35 19.89 1.31
CA LYS A 28 4.16 18.83 0.71
C LYS A 28 3.32 17.56 0.78
N LEU A 29 3.14 16.84 -0.33
CA LEU A 29 2.58 15.50 -0.33
C LEU A 29 3.36 14.64 0.67
N LEU A 30 2.85 14.52 1.90
CA LEU A 30 3.21 13.41 2.74
C LEU A 30 2.77 12.18 1.94
N PRO A 31 3.64 11.18 1.73
CA PRO A 31 3.23 9.98 1.02
C PRO A 31 1.97 9.46 1.69
N GLU A 32 0.89 9.32 0.93
CA GLU A 32 -0.32 8.73 1.46
C GLU A 32 -0.08 7.23 1.68
N PRO A 33 -0.70 6.63 2.70
CA PRO A 33 -0.71 5.17 2.85
C PRO A 33 -1.13 4.50 1.52
N PRO A 34 -0.52 3.36 1.16
CA PRO A 34 0.40 2.55 1.96
C PRO A 34 1.87 3.01 1.89
N ASN A 35 2.23 3.94 1.02
CA ASN A 35 3.63 4.37 0.83
C ASN A 35 4.19 5.15 2.04
N ALA A 36 3.30 5.69 2.86
CA ALA A 36 3.65 6.33 4.13
C ALA A 36 4.29 5.38 5.16
N TYR A 37 4.03 4.08 5.07
CA TYR A 37 4.63 3.08 5.96
C TYR A 37 6.11 2.83 5.66
N ILE A 38 6.54 3.17 4.44
CA ILE A 38 7.75 2.65 3.83
C ILE A 38 8.88 3.69 3.83
N ARG A 39 8.56 4.99 3.81
CA ARG A 39 9.60 6.04 3.82
C ARG A 39 10.12 6.30 5.22
N ALA A 40 11.30 5.73 5.46
CA ALA A 40 12.18 5.92 6.60
C ALA A 40 12.82 7.30 6.59
N ASP A 41 12.35 8.19 7.46
CA ASP A 41 13.15 9.32 7.94
C ASP A 41 14.17 8.79 8.97
N ARG A 42 15.00 7.79 8.61
CA ARG A 42 16.08 7.16 9.41
C ARG A 42 15.95 7.39 10.92
N GLN A 43 14.79 7.12 11.52
CA GLN A 43 14.58 7.41 12.94
C GLN A 43 15.53 6.51 13.73
N GLU A 44 16.56 7.12 14.31
CA GLU A 44 17.51 6.45 15.19
C GLU A 44 16.84 6.21 16.55
N SER A 45 17.24 5.12 17.20
CA SER A 45 16.57 4.67 18.41
C SER A 45 16.84 5.58 19.61
N ASP A 46 17.98 6.26 19.62
CA ASP A 46 18.37 7.22 20.66
C ASP A 46 17.81 8.64 20.43
N GLN A 47 17.14 8.89 19.30
CA GLN A 47 16.52 10.17 19.00
C GLN A 47 15.05 10.20 19.44
N PRO A 48 14.50 11.36 19.86
CA PRO A 48 13.07 11.54 20.05
C PRO A 48 12.25 11.17 18.83
N SER A 49 11.11 10.51 19.06
CA SER A 49 10.13 10.21 18.02
C SER A 49 9.72 11.48 17.28
N TRP A 50 9.96 11.54 15.97
CA TRP A 50 9.61 12.70 15.14
C TRP A 50 8.11 13.05 15.24
N TYR A 51 7.24 12.05 15.45
CA TYR A 51 5.80 12.26 15.65
C TYR A 51 5.54 13.04 16.94
N SER A 52 6.25 12.68 18.01
CA SER A 52 6.17 13.37 19.30
C SER A 52 6.65 14.81 19.21
N LEU A 53 7.78 15.03 18.54
CA LEU A 53 8.35 16.37 18.35
C LEU A 53 7.38 17.28 17.60
N LYS A 54 6.69 16.77 16.56
CA LYS A 54 5.67 17.54 15.84
C LYS A 54 4.52 17.97 16.75
N LEU A 55 4.03 17.07 17.62
CA LEU A 55 2.93 17.39 18.53
C LEU A 55 3.35 18.24 19.74
N GLN A 56 4.63 18.30 20.08
CA GLN A 56 5.12 19.01 21.27
C GLN A 56 4.76 20.50 21.28
N THR A 57 4.78 21.15 20.12
CA THR A 57 4.40 22.57 20.00
C THR A 57 2.91 22.76 20.32
N LEU A 58 2.04 21.91 19.78
CA LEU A 58 0.60 21.93 20.05
C LEU A 58 0.32 21.64 21.54
N LEU A 59 0.97 20.61 22.10
CA LEU A 59 0.87 20.29 23.53
C LEU A 59 1.30 21.48 24.41
N SER A 60 2.40 22.13 24.08
CA SER A 60 2.90 23.29 24.82
C SER A 60 1.90 24.45 24.80
N LEU A 61 1.24 24.68 23.65
CA LEU A 61 0.22 25.73 23.51
C LEU A 61 -1.02 25.49 24.39
N CYS A 62 -1.39 24.23 24.62
CA CYS A 62 -2.48 23.89 25.55
C CYS A 62 -2.22 24.36 26.98
N PHE A 63 -0.95 24.48 27.39
CA PHE A 63 -0.58 24.93 28.73
C PHE A 63 -0.46 26.46 28.86
N VAL A 64 -0.53 27.20 27.75
CA VAL A 64 -0.35 28.66 27.78
C VAL A 64 -1.61 29.39 28.25
N THR A 65 -2.76 29.10 27.66
CA THR A 65 -4.06 29.64 28.11
C THR A 65 -5.20 28.66 27.84
N ARG A 66 -6.31 28.78 28.58
CA ARG A 66 -7.53 28.00 28.35
C ARG A 66 -8.07 28.16 26.93
N ARG A 67 -8.07 29.38 26.39
CA ARG A 67 -8.51 29.67 25.02
C ARG A 67 -7.67 28.92 23.98
N LEU A 68 -6.34 28.93 24.13
CA LEU A 68 -5.45 28.19 23.23
C LEU A 68 -5.66 26.68 23.37
N CYS A 69 -5.86 26.18 24.59
CA CYS A 69 -6.20 24.78 24.82
C CYS A 69 -7.47 24.36 24.07
N GLU A 70 -8.56 25.13 24.17
CA GLU A 70 -9.83 24.86 23.48
C GLU A 70 -9.68 24.89 21.95
N ILE A 71 -8.80 25.73 21.40
CA ILE A 71 -8.52 25.80 19.95
C ILE A 71 -7.62 24.66 19.48
N VAL A 72 -6.63 24.28 20.29
CA VAL A 72 -5.60 23.30 19.92
C VAL A 72 -6.07 21.86 20.10
N GLN A 73 -6.92 21.58 21.09
CA GLN A 73 -7.40 20.22 21.36
C GLN A 73 -8.01 19.54 20.12
N PRO A 74 -8.91 20.18 19.33
CA PRO A 74 -9.41 19.62 18.08
C PRO A 74 -8.33 19.24 17.08
N ILE A 75 -7.23 19.98 17.02
CA ILE A 75 -6.10 19.72 16.11
C ILE A 75 -5.24 18.59 16.67
N LEU A 76 -4.94 18.62 17.97
CA LEU A 76 -4.08 17.66 18.66
C LEU A 76 -4.69 16.25 18.70
N TYR A 77 -6.00 16.15 18.96
CA TYR A 77 -6.71 14.89 19.10
C TYR A 77 -7.32 14.37 17.79
N HIS A 78 -7.23 15.14 16.70
CA HIS A 78 -7.74 14.72 15.38
C HIS A 78 -7.16 13.38 14.92
N GLU A 79 -5.85 13.21 15.16
CA GLU A 79 -5.04 12.12 14.66
C GLU A 79 -4.27 11.44 15.78
N PHE A 80 -4.45 10.14 15.90
CA PHE A 80 -3.72 9.31 16.83
C PHE A 80 -2.91 8.24 16.08
N MET A 81 -1.71 8.62 15.64
CA MET A 81 -0.90 7.81 14.72
C MET A 81 0.31 7.18 15.42
N LEU A 82 0.07 6.30 16.40
CA LEU A 82 1.15 5.73 17.18
C LEU A 82 2.01 4.75 16.36
N GLY A 83 3.28 5.08 16.21
CA GLY A 83 4.24 4.25 15.48
C GLY A 83 4.16 4.38 13.97
N TYR A 84 3.50 5.41 13.45
CA TYR A 84 3.43 5.68 12.01
C TYR A 84 4.83 5.88 11.41
N GLY A 85 5.02 5.38 10.19
CA GLY A 85 6.32 5.37 9.51
C GLY A 85 7.37 4.61 10.33
N ASP A 86 8.52 5.23 10.55
CA ASP A 86 9.61 4.71 11.38
C ASP A 86 9.66 5.29 12.80
N SER A 87 8.68 6.13 13.18
CA SER A 87 8.66 6.74 14.52
C SER A 87 8.73 5.70 15.64
N TRP A 88 8.13 4.52 15.43
CA TRP A 88 8.16 3.40 16.37
C TRP A 88 9.59 2.96 16.76
N ARG A 89 10.62 3.31 15.98
CA ARG A 89 12.03 2.97 16.25
C ARG A 89 12.64 3.76 17.39
N SER A 90 12.07 4.90 17.75
CA SER A 90 12.51 5.74 18.86
C SER A 90 12.34 5.05 20.22
N ASP A 91 13.42 4.98 21.00
CA ASP A 91 13.44 4.57 22.42
C ASP A 91 13.29 5.80 23.36
N VAL A 92 13.57 7.02 22.86
CA VAL A 92 13.40 8.27 23.61
C VAL A 92 11.98 8.83 23.43
N TYR A 93 11.35 9.32 24.50
CA TYR A 93 9.89 9.52 24.54
C TYR A 93 9.13 8.23 24.19
N ALA A 94 9.59 7.13 24.81
CA ALA A 94 9.11 5.79 24.56
C ALA A 94 7.58 5.71 24.46
N TRP A 95 7.15 4.82 23.59
CA TRP A 95 5.74 4.53 23.32
C TRP A 95 4.98 3.97 24.53
N ASP A 96 5.73 3.60 25.56
CA ASP A 96 5.27 3.03 26.81
C ASP A 96 4.29 3.98 27.52
N GLY A 97 3.10 3.48 27.81
CA GLY A 97 2.04 4.22 28.48
C GLY A 97 1.25 5.21 27.62
N ARG A 98 1.64 5.50 26.37
CA ARG A 98 0.86 6.41 25.49
C ARG A 98 -0.39 5.78 24.94
N LEU A 99 -0.32 4.52 24.49
CA LEU A 99 -1.51 3.77 24.09
C LEU A 99 -2.48 3.69 25.28
N ILE A 100 -1.97 3.40 26.48
CA ILE A 100 -2.74 3.39 27.72
C ILE A 100 -3.34 4.78 28.03
N SER A 101 -2.56 5.84 27.92
CA SER A 101 -3.05 7.21 28.17
C SER A 101 -4.14 7.60 27.19
N PHE A 102 -4.02 7.19 25.93
CA PHE A 102 -5.05 7.36 24.93
C PHE A 102 -6.28 6.53 25.24
N MET A 103 -6.12 5.24 25.56
CA MET A 103 -7.20 4.37 26.01
C MET A 103 -7.97 4.97 27.20
N ARG A 104 -7.25 5.43 28.24
CA ARG A 104 -7.85 6.14 29.39
C ARG A 104 -8.58 7.41 28.95
N THR A 105 -8.01 8.18 28.01
CA THR A 105 -8.66 9.37 27.43
C THR A 105 -9.94 8.98 26.69
N VAL A 106 -9.92 7.95 25.86
CA VAL A 106 -11.09 7.45 25.14
C VAL A 106 -12.18 6.99 26.10
N ALA A 107 -11.79 6.35 27.21
CA ALA A 107 -12.72 5.89 28.23
C ALA A 107 -13.34 7.06 29.03
N GLN A 108 -12.51 8.01 29.48
CA GLN A 108 -12.87 9.02 30.47
C GLN A 108 -13.29 10.37 29.87
N ARG A 109 -12.88 10.68 28.64
CA ARG A 109 -13.07 11.97 27.96
C ARG A 109 -13.70 11.77 26.59
N ARG A 110 -14.99 11.45 26.59
CA ARG A 110 -15.80 11.23 25.37
C ARG A 110 -15.82 12.45 24.44
N ASP A 111 -15.74 13.65 25.01
CA ASP A 111 -15.59 14.90 24.26
C ASP A 111 -14.32 14.91 23.42
N LEU A 112 -13.19 14.41 23.94
CA LEU A 112 -11.93 14.29 23.20
C LEU A 112 -11.91 13.09 22.26
N ALA A 113 -12.49 11.96 22.69
CA ALA A 113 -12.62 10.77 21.83
C ALA A 113 -13.40 11.06 20.54
N ALA A 114 -14.43 11.92 20.62
CA ALA A 114 -15.20 12.36 19.48
C ALA A 114 -14.42 13.26 18.51
N LEU A 115 -13.27 13.82 18.90
CA LEU A 115 -12.41 14.61 18.01
C LEU A 115 -11.53 13.71 17.14
N VAL A 116 -11.30 12.46 17.55
CA VAL A 116 -10.45 11.51 16.83
C VAL A 116 -11.13 11.08 15.54
N LYS A 117 -10.50 11.41 14.42
CA LYS A 117 -10.95 11.01 13.08
C LYS A 117 -10.05 10.00 12.42
N ARG A 118 -8.81 9.88 12.87
CA ARG A 118 -7.82 9.00 12.26
C ARG A 118 -6.97 8.32 13.31
N ILE A 119 -6.78 7.01 13.17
CA ILE A 119 -5.84 6.24 13.99
C ILE A 119 -4.87 5.44 13.13
N PHE A 120 -3.65 5.28 13.64
CA PHE A 120 -2.71 4.26 13.17
C PHE A 120 -2.20 3.47 14.38
N VAL A 121 -2.22 2.14 14.28
CA VAL A 121 -1.75 1.23 15.33
C VAL A 121 -0.67 0.29 14.80
N HIS A 122 0.55 0.45 15.34
CA HIS A 122 1.68 -0.43 15.07
C HIS A 122 1.61 -1.71 15.93
N PRO A 123 1.92 -2.92 15.39
CA PRO A 123 1.81 -4.19 16.12
C PRO A 123 2.69 -4.28 17.38
N TYR A 124 3.87 -3.63 17.40
CA TYR A 124 4.70 -3.59 18.61
C TYR A 124 4.00 -2.94 19.83
N LEU A 125 3.00 -2.08 19.61
CA LEU A 125 2.21 -1.52 20.70
C LEU A 125 1.26 -2.55 21.32
N LEU A 126 0.98 -3.61 20.57
CA LEU A 126 0.05 -4.68 20.92
C LEU A 126 0.79 -5.95 21.38
N ALA A 127 2.10 -6.06 21.15
CA ALA A 127 2.90 -7.24 21.48
C ALA A 127 2.86 -7.62 22.98
N CYS A 128 2.66 -6.65 23.87
CA CYS A 128 2.52 -6.90 25.31
C CYS A 128 1.21 -7.62 25.69
N PHE A 129 0.24 -7.68 24.77
CA PHE A 129 -1.09 -8.21 25.02
C PHE A 129 -1.32 -9.59 24.38
N ASP A 130 -0.36 -10.11 23.61
CA ASP A 130 -0.46 -11.45 23.07
C ASP A 130 0.30 -12.43 23.98
N GLU A 131 -0.41 -13.41 24.55
CA GLU A 131 0.16 -14.52 25.35
C GLU A 131 1.18 -15.36 24.56
N ARG A 132 1.25 -15.14 23.25
CA ARG A 132 2.21 -15.75 22.34
C ARG A 132 3.51 -14.93 22.33
N GLN A 133 4.35 -15.21 23.30
CA GLN A 133 5.80 -14.97 23.26
C GLN A 133 6.52 -15.72 22.11
N THR A 134 5.79 -16.23 21.11
CA THR A 134 6.26 -17.10 20.03
C THR A 134 6.73 -16.36 18.78
N THR A 135 6.63 -15.03 18.71
CA THR A 135 7.13 -14.27 17.55
C THR A 135 8.66 -14.30 17.42
N ILE A 136 9.38 -14.65 18.49
CA ILE A 136 10.85 -14.80 18.47
C ILE A 136 11.27 -16.24 18.09
N GLU A 137 10.46 -17.25 18.41
CA GLU A 137 10.81 -18.65 18.17
C GLU A 137 10.53 -19.14 16.74
N CYS A 138 9.55 -18.55 16.03
CA CYS A 138 9.27 -18.93 14.64
C CYS A 138 10.42 -18.60 13.67
N ALA A 139 11.20 -17.54 13.95
CA ALA A 139 12.41 -17.23 13.19
C ALA A 139 13.52 -18.28 13.40
N CYS A 140 13.63 -18.86 14.60
CA CYS A 140 14.63 -19.88 14.91
C CYS A 140 14.22 -21.28 14.39
N SER A 141 12.93 -21.60 14.36
CA SER A 141 12.44 -22.91 13.89
C SER A 141 12.66 -23.15 12.39
N MET A 142 12.68 -22.11 11.56
CA MET A 142 12.86 -22.26 10.10
C MET A 142 14.33 -22.47 9.68
N PHE A 143 15.30 -22.08 10.52
CA PHE A 143 16.72 -22.32 10.26
C PHE A 143 17.07 -23.82 10.20
N TYR A 144 16.31 -24.66 10.91
CA TYR A 144 16.58 -26.10 10.98
C TYR A 144 15.98 -26.93 9.83
N MET A 145 15.07 -26.36 9.03
CA MET A 145 14.46 -27.07 7.89
C MET A 145 15.11 -26.73 6.54
N CYS A 146 15.84 -25.62 6.43
CA CYS A 146 16.59 -25.27 5.23
C CYS A 146 18.05 -25.68 5.37
N GLY A 147 18.32 -26.98 5.22
CA GLY A 147 19.62 -27.62 5.47
C GLY A 147 20.80 -27.19 4.60
N ASN A 148 20.79 -26.02 3.95
CA ASN A 148 21.92 -25.52 3.14
C ASN A 148 22.02 -23.98 2.98
N CYS A 149 21.24 -23.16 3.69
CA CYS A 149 21.38 -21.71 3.61
C CYS A 149 22.34 -21.19 4.69
N THR A 150 23.63 -21.09 4.36
CA THR A 150 24.69 -20.51 5.24
C THR A 150 24.74 -18.97 5.18
N SER A 151 23.71 -18.31 4.69
CA SER A 151 23.59 -16.86 4.77
C SER A 151 23.29 -16.44 6.20
N ASN A 152 24.28 -15.83 6.87
CA ASN A 152 24.15 -15.16 8.16
C ASN A 152 23.14 -14.00 8.06
N PHE A 153 21.85 -14.31 8.11
CA PHE A 153 20.81 -13.31 8.32
C PHE A 153 20.78 -13.01 9.81
N PHE A 154 21.51 -11.97 10.21
CA PHE A 154 21.29 -11.32 11.50
C PHE A 154 19.90 -10.69 11.46
N ILE A 155 18.87 -11.44 11.87
CA ILE A 155 17.67 -10.81 12.41
C ILE A 155 18.18 -10.08 13.64
N HIS A 156 18.28 -8.75 13.54
CA HIS A 156 18.47 -7.93 14.73
C HIS A 156 17.30 -8.24 15.65
N GLU A 157 17.52 -9.07 16.66
CA GLU A 157 16.64 -9.13 17.83
C GLU A 157 16.48 -7.69 18.29
N PRO A 158 15.27 -7.09 18.20
CA PRO A 158 15.04 -5.85 18.89
C PRO A 158 15.28 -6.19 20.36
N LYS A 159 16.31 -5.58 20.97
CA LYS A 159 16.54 -5.68 22.40
C LYS A 159 15.18 -5.54 23.10
N PRO A 160 14.83 -6.42 24.04
CA PRO A 160 13.56 -6.33 24.73
C PRO A 160 13.46 -4.94 25.35
N ARG A 161 12.61 -4.11 24.75
CA ARG A 161 12.32 -2.78 25.26
C ARG A 161 11.71 -2.97 26.65
N GLN A 162 11.79 -1.95 27.51
CA GLN A 162 11.01 -1.94 28.73
C GLN A 162 9.54 -1.86 28.34
N TYR A 163 8.95 -3.01 28.04
CA TYR A 163 7.54 -3.13 27.71
C TYR A 163 6.72 -2.54 28.85
N ILE A 164 5.59 -1.94 28.49
CA ILE A 164 4.52 -1.60 29.44
C ILE A 164 4.37 -2.75 30.43
N GLY A 165 4.37 -2.44 31.72
CA GLY A 165 4.10 -3.44 32.75
C GLY A 165 2.74 -4.07 32.48
N GLU A 166 2.69 -5.40 32.37
CA GLU A 166 1.48 -6.16 32.05
C GLU A 166 0.29 -5.73 32.93
N ASP A 167 0.56 -5.42 34.20
CA ASP A 167 -0.42 -4.91 35.17
C ASP A 167 -1.02 -3.55 34.77
N GLU A 168 -0.22 -2.63 34.23
CA GLU A 168 -0.73 -1.31 33.80
C GLU A 168 -1.59 -1.44 32.53
N ALA A 169 -1.12 -2.26 31.59
CA ALA A 169 -1.85 -2.63 30.38
C ALA A 169 -3.21 -3.26 30.73
N ARG A 170 -3.21 -4.21 31.67
CA ARG A 170 -4.41 -4.87 32.20
C ARG A 170 -5.36 -3.89 32.88
N ALA A 171 -4.85 -3.02 33.75
CA ALA A 171 -5.69 -2.03 34.44
C ALA A 171 -6.37 -1.05 33.47
N ALA A 172 -5.65 -0.59 32.44
CA ALA A 172 -6.22 0.30 31.43
C ALA A 172 -7.29 -0.39 30.58
N LEU A 173 -7.08 -1.66 30.25
CA LEU A 173 -8.04 -2.50 29.53
C LEU A 173 -9.29 -2.78 30.36
N GLN A 174 -9.13 -3.16 31.62
CA GLN A 174 -10.25 -3.38 32.54
C GLN A 174 -11.12 -2.13 32.69
N GLU A 175 -10.49 -0.95 32.80
CA GLU A 175 -11.24 0.30 32.88
C GLU A 175 -12.02 0.61 31.60
N LEU A 176 -11.40 0.40 30.44
CA LEU A 176 -12.09 0.53 29.15
C LEU A 176 -13.23 -0.48 29.00
N ALA A 177 -13.00 -1.74 29.36
CA ALA A 177 -13.98 -2.81 29.27
C ALA A 177 -15.18 -2.53 30.19
N ARG A 178 -14.92 -2.09 31.44
CA ARG A 178 -15.95 -1.68 32.40
C ARG A 178 -16.81 -0.53 31.87
N ILE A 179 -16.18 0.50 31.31
CA ILE A 179 -16.89 1.63 30.71
C ILE A 179 -17.70 1.21 29.46
N SER A 180 -17.24 0.18 28.77
CA SER A 180 -17.86 -0.33 27.54
C SER A 180 -18.91 -1.43 27.79
N GLY A 181 -19.09 -1.88 29.04
CA GLY A 181 -19.98 -2.99 29.38
C GLY A 181 -19.48 -4.36 28.89
N LEU A 182 -18.17 -4.53 28.76
CA LEU A 182 -17.50 -5.70 28.20
C LEU A 182 -16.84 -6.58 29.28
N GLU A 183 -17.50 -6.73 30.42
CA GLU A 183 -16.96 -7.47 31.58
C GLU A 183 -16.62 -8.93 31.25
N ASP A 184 -17.24 -9.50 30.20
CA ASP A 184 -17.00 -10.86 29.72
C ASP A 184 -15.78 -11.01 28.79
N LEU A 185 -15.20 -9.92 28.27
CA LEU A 185 -13.96 -9.94 27.48
C LEU A 185 -12.72 -9.99 28.41
N VAL A 186 -12.68 -10.98 29.31
CA VAL A 186 -11.63 -11.10 30.34
C VAL A 186 -10.29 -11.57 29.76
N SER A 187 -10.24 -12.08 28.52
CA SER A 187 -8.97 -12.44 27.88
C SER A 187 -8.26 -11.23 27.29
N LEU A 188 -7.08 -10.93 27.84
CA LEU A 188 -6.15 -9.91 27.32
C LEU A 188 -5.61 -10.40 25.98
N SER A 189 -6.09 -9.83 24.89
CA SER A 189 -5.55 -10.06 23.56
C SER A 189 -5.50 -8.75 22.80
N ALA A 190 -4.52 -8.60 21.91
CA ALA A 190 -4.39 -7.45 21.02
C ALA A 190 -5.70 -7.17 20.26
N ALA A 191 -6.37 -8.22 19.80
CA ALA A 191 -7.63 -8.12 19.06
C ALA A 191 -8.78 -7.56 19.90
N ASN A 192 -8.92 -7.98 21.16
CA ASN A 192 -9.94 -7.42 22.06
C ASN A 192 -9.67 -5.94 22.30
N LEU A 193 -8.42 -5.56 22.56
CA LEU A 193 -8.04 -4.17 22.78
C LEU A 193 -8.41 -3.28 21.59
N LEU A 194 -8.02 -3.68 20.38
CA LEU A 194 -8.36 -2.95 19.16
C LEU A 194 -9.87 -2.85 18.95
N THR A 195 -10.60 -3.93 19.23
CA THR A 195 -12.06 -3.96 19.11
C THR A 195 -12.71 -2.93 20.01
N VAL A 196 -12.32 -2.88 21.30
CA VAL A 196 -12.85 -1.89 22.23
C VAL A 196 -12.46 -0.48 21.78
N LEU A 197 -11.20 -0.27 21.42
CA LEU A 197 -10.71 1.04 21.02
C LEU A 197 -11.51 1.60 19.83
N ILE A 198 -11.65 0.83 18.75
CA ILE A 198 -12.37 1.24 17.55
C ILE A 198 -13.85 1.49 17.84
N ALA A 199 -14.49 0.62 18.64
CA ALA A 199 -15.89 0.79 19.04
C ALA A 199 -16.14 2.07 19.84
N GLN A 200 -15.15 2.57 20.57
CA GLN A 200 -15.29 3.77 21.41
C GLN A 200 -14.97 5.09 20.69
N LEU A 201 -14.67 5.07 19.39
CA LEU A 201 -14.34 6.26 18.58
C LEU A 201 -15.48 6.59 17.59
N PRO A 202 -16.44 7.44 17.97
CA PRO A 202 -17.69 7.62 17.22
C PRO A 202 -17.55 8.39 15.90
N ASN A 203 -16.40 9.01 15.65
CA ASN A 203 -16.11 9.80 14.45
C ASN A 203 -14.88 9.30 13.69
N LEU A 204 -14.48 8.04 13.89
CA LEU A 204 -13.32 7.44 13.25
C LEU A 204 -13.54 7.24 11.74
N GLU A 205 -13.04 8.15 10.92
CA GLU A 205 -13.16 8.12 9.46
C GLU A 205 -12.02 7.33 8.79
N HIS A 206 -10.83 7.28 9.39
CA HIS A 206 -9.64 6.63 8.83
C HIS A 206 -9.00 5.69 9.85
N CYS A 207 -8.95 4.40 9.54
CA CYS A 207 -8.30 3.39 10.36
C CYS A 207 -7.12 2.77 9.60
N SER A 208 -5.93 2.78 10.20
CA SER A 208 -4.73 2.19 9.61
C SER A 208 -4.11 1.18 10.56
N LEU A 209 -3.96 -0.07 10.11
CA LEU A 209 -3.49 -1.18 10.94
C LEU A 209 -2.35 -1.91 10.24
N GLN A 210 -1.28 -2.19 10.99
CA GLN A 210 -0.26 -3.12 10.54
C GLN A 210 -0.44 -4.46 11.26
N VAL A 211 -0.58 -5.53 10.48
CA VAL A 211 -0.83 -6.89 10.95
C VAL A 211 0.47 -7.68 11.03
N VAL A 212 0.57 -8.58 11.99
CA VAL A 212 1.65 -9.58 12.03
C VAL A 212 1.27 -10.81 11.18
N PRO A 213 2.22 -11.65 10.75
CA PRO A 213 1.91 -12.92 10.09
C PRO A 213 1.03 -13.81 10.98
N TYR A 214 0.10 -14.54 10.36
CA TYR A 214 -0.83 -15.48 11.02
C TYR A 214 -1.78 -14.90 12.09
N PRO A 215 -2.35 -13.69 11.94
CA PRO A 215 -3.26 -13.21 12.95
C PRO A 215 -4.61 -13.93 12.79
N ASP A 216 -5.20 -14.27 13.93
CA ASP A 216 -6.66 -14.38 14.04
C ASP A 216 -7.29 -13.01 13.72
N GLU A 217 -8.62 -12.93 13.73
CA GLU A 217 -9.35 -11.70 13.44
C GLU A 217 -8.80 -10.49 14.24
N ILE A 218 -8.36 -9.43 13.55
CA ILE A 218 -7.75 -8.23 14.18
C ILE A 218 -8.75 -7.52 15.10
N VAL A 219 -10.02 -7.54 14.69
CA VAL A 219 -11.15 -6.99 15.42
C VAL A 219 -12.17 -8.11 15.54
N ARG A 220 -12.60 -8.45 16.75
CA ARG A 220 -13.51 -9.58 16.96
C ARG A 220 -14.95 -9.18 16.79
N SER A 221 -15.68 -9.93 15.95
CA SER A 221 -17.14 -9.81 15.82
C SER A 221 -17.86 -9.81 17.18
N ALA A 222 -17.51 -10.74 18.07
CA ALA A 222 -18.09 -10.84 19.41
C ALA A 222 -17.92 -9.55 20.24
N GLY A 223 -16.76 -8.89 20.15
CA GLY A 223 -16.51 -7.64 20.88
C GLY A 223 -17.26 -6.44 20.28
N LEU A 224 -17.41 -6.38 18.96
CA LEU A 224 -18.27 -5.38 18.31
C LEU A 224 -19.74 -5.59 18.70
N HIS A 225 -20.22 -6.83 18.72
CA HIS A 225 -21.58 -7.13 19.18
C HIS A 225 -21.80 -6.78 20.66
N ALA A 226 -20.84 -7.11 21.52
CA ALA A 226 -20.93 -6.80 22.95
C ALA A 226 -20.91 -5.29 23.22
N THR A 227 -20.19 -4.49 22.41
CA THR A 227 -20.25 -3.02 22.45
C THR A 227 -21.50 -2.43 21.79
N ARG A 228 -22.38 -3.27 21.21
CA ARG A 228 -23.53 -2.87 20.39
C ARG A 228 -23.12 -2.03 19.17
N THR A 229 -21.86 -2.18 18.73
CA THR A 229 -21.31 -1.49 17.58
C THR A 229 -21.64 -2.30 16.32
N THR A 230 -22.67 -1.88 15.60
CA THR A 230 -23.06 -2.50 14.33
C THR A 230 -22.60 -1.72 13.11
N ARG A 231 -22.20 -0.46 13.32
CA ARG A 231 -21.75 0.44 12.26
C ARG A 231 -20.62 1.33 12.77
N LEU A 232 -19.52 1.30 12.05
CA LEU A 232 -18.36 2.14 12.21
C LEU A 232 -18.38 3.22 11.12
N PRO A 233 -18.00 4.47 11.44
CA PRO A 233 -17.99 5.59 10.49
C PRO A 233 -16.76 5.56 9.56
N ILE A 234 -16.06 4.43 9.46
CA ILE A 234 -14.81 4.29 8.71
C ILE A 234 -15.11 4.42 7.21
N LYS A 235 -14.40 5.36 6.57
CA LYS A 235 -14.40 5.61 5.12
C LYS A 235 -13.12 5.14 4.45
N THR A 236 -12.00 5.17 5.18
CA THR A 236 -10.69 4.71 4.69
C THR A 236 -10.11 3.67 5.63
N LEU A 237 -9.76 2.52 5.07
CA LEU A 237 -9.11 1.44 5.80
C LEU A 237 -7.77 1.10 5.12
N ASP A 238 -6.69 1.17 5.89
CA ASP A 238 -5.38 0.74 5.44
C ASP A 238 -4.91 -0.48 6.22
N LEU A 239 -4.47 -1.51 5.50
CA LEU A 239 -3.96 -2.75 6.08
C LEU A 239 -2.61 -3.08 5.46
N SER A 240 -1.61 -3.32 6.30
CA SER A 240 -0.27 -3.74 5.84
C SER A 240 0.23 -4.93 6.64
N LEU A 241 0.87 -5.91 6.00
CA LEU A 241 1.60 -6.94 6.73
C LEU A 241 2.96 -6.40 7.19
N ARG A 242 3.30 -6.63 8.45
CA ARG A 242 4.67 -6.51 8.94
C ARG A 242 5.47 -7.76 8.56
N ALA A 243 6.20 -7.71 7.47
CA ALA A 243 7.01 -8.82 6.99
C ALA A 243 8.19 -8.30 6.16
N SER A 244 9.30 -9.04 6.18
CA SER A 244 10.36 -8.86 5.19
C SER A 244 9.88 -9.32 3.81
N ALA A 245 10.65 -8.99 2.78
CA ALA A 245 10.41 -9.57 1.47
C ALA A 245 10.45 -11.10 1.53
N THR A 246 11.41 -11.67 2.28
CA THR A 246 11.62 -13.12 2.45
C THR A 246 10.47 -13.81 3.17
N ASP A 247 9.95 -13.20 4.23
CA ASP A 247 8.81 -13.70 5.01
C ASP A 247 7.55 -13.76 4.14
N GLY A 248 7.31 -12.71 3.35
CA GLY A 248 6.19 -12.63 2.40
C GLY A 248 6.16 -13.72 1.31
N TRP A 249 7.20 -14.56 1.21
CA TRP A 249 7.29 -15.65 0.24
C TRP A 249 6.71 -16.98 0.74
N HIS A 250 6.67 -17.25 2.05
CA HIS A 250 6.33 -18.57 2.61
C HIS A 250 4.85 -18.76 2.94
N SER A 251 3.93 -18.20 2.13
CA SER A 251 2.47 -18.18 2.40
C SER A 251 2.02 -17.24 3.53
N GLU A 252 2.92 -16.35 3.98
CA GLU A 252 2.74 -15.46 5.13
C GLU A 252 2.01 -14.15 4.83
N ARG A 253 1.66 -13.87 3.56
CA ARG A 253 0.80 -12.73 3.22
C ARG A 253 -0.57 -12.87 3.88
N PHE A 254 -1.11 -11.77 4.41
CA PHE A 254 -2.40 -11.82 5.10
C PHE A 254 -3.55 -12.00 4.12
N ASP A 255 -4.59 -12.67 4.62
CA ASP A 255 -5.87 -12.84 3.95
C ASP A 255 -6.86 -11.84 4.55
N ILE A 256 -7.39 -10.94 3.72
CA ILE A 256 -8.26 -9.88 4.21
C ILE A 256 -9.58 -10.45 4.77
N GLY A 257 -10.10 -11.51 4.16
CA GLY A 257 -11.32 -12.18 4.61
C GLY A 257 -11.13 -12.83 5.97
N ARG A 258 -9.97 -13.44 6.23
CA ARG A 258 -9.67 -14.03 7.54
C ARG A 258 -9.38 -12.98 8.61
N CYS A 259 -8.59 -11.96 8.29
CA CYS A 259 -8.05 -11.06 9.31
C CYS A 259 -8.99 -9.90 9.66
N THR A 260 -9.87 -9.47 8.74
CA THR A 260 -10.58 -8.19 8.88
C THR A 260 -12.09 -8.27 8.69
N ARG A 261 -12.66 -9.48 8.69
CA ARG A 261 -14.08 -9.69 8.38
C ARG A 261 -15.02 -8.81 9.20
N ALA A 262 -14.98 -8.91 10.53
CA ALA A 262 -15.86 -8.11 11.39
C ALA A 262 -15.65 -6.60 11.21
N LEU A 263 -14.41 -6.16 10.95
CA LEU A 263 -14.13 -4.75 10.72
C LEU A 263 -14.77 -4.25 9.43
N LEU A 264 -14.68 -5.03 8.34
CA LEU A 264 -15.30 -4.72 7.06
C LEU A 264 -16.82 -4.76 7.13
N ASP A 265 -17.39 -5.81 7.74
CA ASP A 265 -18.84 -5.95 7.90
C ASP A 265 -19.44 -4.81 8.75
N ALA A 266 -18.70 -4.32 9.75
CA ALA A 266 -19.08 -3.17 10.55
C ALA A 266 -18.83 -1.83 9.86
N SER A 267 -18.20 -1.76 8.68
CA SER A 267 -17.82 -0.50 8.00
C SER A 267 -18.57 -0.30 6.67
N PRO A 268 -19.91 -0.15 6.68
CA PRO A 268 -20.70 -0.07 5.45
C PRO A 268 -20.43 1.21 4.62
N CYS A 269 -19.81 2.22 5.23
CA CYS A 269 -19.46 3.50 4.60
C CYS A 269 -18.05 3.49 3.99
N LEU A 270 -17.38 2.34 3.91
CA LEU A 270 -16.02 2.25 3.39
C LEU A 270 -15.96 2.67 1.92
N GLU A 271 -15.16 3.71 1.62
CA GLU A 271 -14.96 4.26 0.29
C GLU A 271 -13.57 3.92 -0.27
N THR A 272 -12.56 3.79 0.59
CA THR A 272 -11.16 3.53 0.23
C THR A 272 -10.60 2.35 1.01
N LEU A 273 -10.02 1.38 0.30
CA LEU A 273 -9.36 0.22 0.88
C LEU A 273 -7.93 0.12 0.33
N ASN A 274 -6.95 0.32 1.21
CA ASN A 274 -5.53 0.24 0.90
C ASN A 274 -4.93 -1.01 1.53
N LEU A 275 -4.33 -1.87 0.71
CA LEU A 275 -3.78 -3.16 1.10
C LEU A 275 -2.30 -3.21 0.70
N HIS A 276 -1.45 -3.64 1.61
CA HIS A 276 -0.02 -3.79 1.35
C HIS A 276 0.46 -5.16 1.81
N MET A 277 1.11 -5.92 0.91
CA MET A 277 1.47 -7.33 1.12
C MET A 277 0.26 -8.28 1.34
N CYS A 278 -0.81 -8.08 0.57
CA CYS A 278 -2.02 -8.89 0.64
C CYS A 278 -1.95 -10.13 -0.27
N ARG A 279 -2.49 -11.27 0.21
CA ARG A 279 -2.66 -12.51 -0.58
C ARG A 279 -4.00 -12.58 -1.30
N GLY A 280 -4.99 -11.84 -0.81
CA GLY A 280 -6.34 -11.80 -1.33
C GLY A 280 -7.39 -12.18 -0.30
N ILE A 281 -8.50 -12.71 -0.81
CA ILE A 281 -9.64 -13.21 -0.04
C ILE A 281 -9.71 -14.73 -0.27
N SER A 282 -9.73 -15.50 0.81
CA SER A 282 -10.06 -16.93 0.81
C SER A 282 -11.55 -17.08 0.54
N ASP A 283 -11.94 -18.13 -0.21
CA ASP A 283 -13.31 -18.42 -0.70
C ASP A 283 -14.38 -18.63 0.41
N THR A 284 -14.13 -18.22 1.64
CA THR A 284 -15.03 -18.34 2.78
C THR A 284 -15.90 -17.09 2.88
N GLU A 285 -17.09 -17.18 2.28
CA GLU A 285 -18.24 -16.27 2.42
C GLU A 285 -18.16 -14.90 1.72
N SER A 286 -19.31 -14.44 1.19
CA SER A 286 -19.42 -13.21 0.40
C SER A 286 -19.14 -11.97 1.26
N LEU A 287 -18.04 -11.27 0.96
CA LEU A 287 -17.79 -9.90 1.41
C LEU A 287 -18.62 -8.93 0.56
N SER A 288 -19.21 -7.90 1.17
CA SER A 288 -19.97 -6.87 0.47
C SER A 288 -19.47 -5.49 0.86
N LEU A 289 -18.91 -4.76 -0.10
CA LEU A 289 -18.35 -3.42 0.03
C LEU A 289 -19.01 -2.49 -1.00
N PRO A 290 -20.32 -2.22 -0.87
CA PRO A 290 -21.11 -1.59 -1.93
C PRO A 290 -20.69 -0.15 -2.24
N ASN A 291 -20.10 0.56 -1.27
CA ASN A 291 -19.70 1.96 -1.39
C ASN A 291 -18.21 2.14 -1.73
N LEU A 292 -17.47 1.05 -1.96
CA LEU A 292 -16.05 1.11 -2.24
C LEU A 292 -15.81 1.76 -3.62
N LYS A 293 -15.03 2.85 -3.62
CA LYS A 293 -14.65 3.64 -4.79
C LYS A 293 -13.19 3.44 -5.17
N HIS A 294 -12.32 3.28 -4.17
CA HIS A 294 -10.88 3.20 -4.37
C HIS A 294 -10.33 1.93 -3.75
N LEU A 295 -9.67 1.12 -4.57
CA LEU A 295 -8.99 -0.09 -4.15
C LEU A 295 -7.53 -0.03 -4.57
N HIS A 296 -6.64 -0.05 -3.59
CA HIS A 296 -5.22 0.10 -3.79
C HIS A 296 -4.50 -1.10 -3.18
N LEU A 297 -3.78 -1.87 -3.99
CA LEU A 297 -2.94 -2.97 -3.55
C LEU A 297 -1.50 -2.71 -3.95
N THR A 298 -0.59 -2.75 -2.98
CA THR A 298 0.86 -2.63 -3.22
C THR A 298 1.59 -3.84 -2.70
N PHE A 299 2.73 -4.17 -3.32
CA PHE A 299 3.55 -5.32 -2.97
C PHE A 299 2.72 -6.60 -2.74
N SER A 300 1.65 -6.79 -3.52
CA SER A 300 0.63 -7.82 -3.27
C SER A 300 0.74 -8.94 -4.29
N ARG A 301 0.11 -10.08 -4.03
CA ARG A 301 0.11 -11.23 -4.95
C ARG A 301 -1.22 -11.95 -4.89
N LEU A 302 -2.09 -11.63 -5.84
CA LEU A 302 -3.42 -12.23 -5.95
C LEU A 302 -3.46 -13.31 -7.02
N SER A 303 -4.17 -14.40 -6.73
CA SER A 303 -4.65 -15.33 -7.77
C SER A 303 -5.79 -14.69 -8.58
N GLU A 304 -6.10 -15.22 -9.77
CA GLU A 304 -7.26 -14.78 -10.56
C GLU A 304 -8.56 -14.89 -9.76
N ARG A 305 -8.76 -16.01 -9.07
CA ARG A 305 -9.93 -16.24 -8.20
C ARG A 305 -10.02 -15.17 -7.11
N SER A 306 -8.91 -14.88 -6.42
CA SER A 306 -8.89 -13.88 -5.37
C SER A 306 -9.17 -12.47 -5.90
N LEU A 307 -8.65 -12.14 -7.09
CA LEU A 307 -8.94 -10.87 -7.76
C LEU A 307 -10.43 -10.78 -8.13
N GLN A 308 -10.99 -11.83 -8.72
CA GLN A 308 -12.41 -11.91 -9.05
C GLN A 308 -13.28 -11.71 -7.80
N SER A 309 -12.98 -12.44 -6.72
CA SER A 309 -13.71 -12.35 -5.46
C SER A 309 -13.65 -10.92 -4.91
N LEU A 310 -12.48 -10.30 -4.88
CA LEU A 310 -12.30 -8.93 -4.40
C LEU A 310 -13.08 -7.91 -5.23
N LEU A 311 -12.95 -7.94 -6.56
CA LEU A 311 -13.68 -7.03 -7.45
C LEU A 311 -15.19 -7.29 -7.44
N SER A 312 -15.63 -8.49 -7.07
CA SER A 312 -17.06 -8.80 -6.95
C SER A 312 -17.73 -8.18 -5.72
N THR A 313 -16.95 -7.74 -4.73
CA THR A 313 -17.47 -7.13 -3.49
C THR A 313 -18.04 -5.73 -3.70
N CYS A 314 -17.69 -5.06 -4.80
CA CYS A 314 -18.11 -3.70 -5.10
C CYS A 314 -18.79 -3.61 -6.48
N SER A 315 -19.49 -2.51 -6.73
CA SER A 315 -20.18 -2.24 -8.01
C SER A 315 -19.75 -0.93 -8.67
N GLY A 316 -19.37 0.08 -7.88
CA GLY A 316 -19.06 1.43 -8.37
C GLY A 316 -17.59 1.84 -8.26
N LEU A 317 -16.65 0.91 -8.45
CA LEU A 317 -15.21 1.19 -8.34
C LEU A 317 -14.79 2.30 -9.34
N GLN A 318 -14.12 3.32 -8.82
CA GLN A 318 -13.63 4.49 -9.56
C GLN A 318 -12.13 4.43 -9.80
N SER A 319 -11.36 3.87 -8.87
CA SER A 319 -9.92 3.70 -9.00
C SER A 319 -9.49 2.31 -8.59
N PHE A 320 -8.69 1.66 -9.45
CA PHE A 320 -8.02 0.40 -9.14
C PHE A 320 -6.52 0.57 -9.32
N PHE A 321 -5.77 0.41 -8.23
CA PHE A 321 -4.32 0.39 -8.24
C PHE A 321 -3.84 -0.97 -7.79
N TYR A 322 -2.97 -1.59 -8.57
CA TYR A 322 -2.34 -2.86 -8.24
C TYR A 322 -0.86 -2.83 -8.60
N GLU A 323 -0.02 -3.10 -7.61
CA GLU A 323 1.41 -3.36 -7.79
C GLU A 323 1.75 -4.78 -7.28
N ALA A 324 2.27 -5.59 -8.20
CA ALA A 324 2.68 -6.95 -7.93
C ALA A 324 3.93 -6.98 -7.03
N SER A 325 4.06 -8.06 -6.27
CA SER A 325 5.29 -8.38 -5.55
C SER A 325 6.02 -9.57 -6.16
N THR A 326 7.34 -9.59 -5.93
CA THR A 326 8.23 -10.65 -6.39
C THR A 326 7.94 -11.98 -5.71
N HIS A 327 8.13 -13.07 -6.45
CA HIS A 327 8.10 -14.44 -5.94
C HIS A 327 9.52 -15.00 -5.82
N PHE A 328 9.79 -15.77 -4.75
CA PHE A 328 11.10 -16.39 -4.51
C PHE A 328 11.56 -17.27 -5.69
N ASN A 329 10.64 -18.07 -6.22
CA ASN A 329 10.85 -18.77 -7.46
C ASN A 329 10.41 -17.87 -8.61
N ARG A 330 11.32 -16.99 -9.06
CA ARG A 330 11.10 -16.05 -10.18
C ARG A 330 10.52 -16.73 -11.42
N LEU A 331 10.76 -18.04 -11.56
CA LEU A 331 10.40 -18.91 -12.68
C LEU A 331 8.94 -19.36 -12.71
N SER A 332 8.09 -18.99 -11.74
CA SER A 332 6.68 -19.44 -11.74
C SER A 332 5.66 -18.37 -11.34
N CYS A 333 4.91 -17.89 -12.33
CA CYS A 333 3.74 -17.01 -12.14
C CYS A 333 2.43 -17.78 -11.87
N THR A 334 2.44 -19.11 -11.74
CA THR A 334 1.23 -19.98 -11.76
C THR A 334 0.16 -19.62 -10.73
N TYR A 335 0.53 -18.88 -9.69
CA TYR A 335 -0.36 -18.44 -8.61
C TYR A 335 -0.75 -16.95 -8.69
N HIS A 336 -0.43 -16.25 -9.78
CA HIS A 336 -0.79 -14.85 -10.01
C HIS A 336 -1.79 -14.71 -11.16
N PHE A 337 -2.69 -13.72 -11.10
CA PHE A 337 -3.56 -13.39 -12.23
C PHE A 337 -2.79 -12.84 -13.44
N ARG A 338 -3.40 -12.92 -14.62
CA ARG A 338 -2.91 -12.32 -15.87
C ARG A 338 -3.57 -10.96 -16.13
N LEU A 339 -2.94 -10.12 -16.94
CA LEU A 339 -3.52 -8.83 -17.34
C LEU A 339 -4.91 -9.00 -17.98
N SER A 340 -5.06 -9.94 -18.92
CA SER A 340 -6.35 -10.25 -19.57
C SER A 340 -7.43 -10.65 -18.56
N SER A 341 -7.10 -11.49 -17.57
CA SER A 341 -7.99 -11.86 -16.48
C SER A 341 -8.38 -10.66 -15.64
N ALA A 342 -7.44 -9.77 -15.33
CA ALA A 342 -7.72 -8.54 -14.59
C ALA A 342 -8.71 -7.64 -15.35
N ILE A 343 -8.46 -7.38 -16.64
CA ILE A 343 -9.36 -6.58 -17.47
C ILE A 343 -10.76 -7.21 -17.57
N LYS A 344 -10.84 -8.53 -17.76
CA LYS A 344 -12.10 -9.28 -17.79
C LYS A 344 -12.92 -9.06 -16.52
N HIS A 345 -12.29 -9.13 -15.34
CA HIS A 345 -13.00 -8.92 -14.07
C HIS A 345 -13.34 -7.45 -13.80
N LEU A 346 -12.48 -6.52 -14.23
CA LEU A 346 -12.72 -5.07 -14.14
C LEU A 346 -13.82 -4.58 -15.09
N ALA A 347 -14.15 -5.33 -16.15
CA ALA A 347 -15.19 -4.96 -17.13
C ALA A 347 -16.58 -4.72 -16.51
N ARG A 348 -16.83 -5.21 -15.29
CA ARG A 348 -18.04 -4.89 -14.51
C ARG A 348 -18.11 -3.42 -14.06
N HIS A 349 -16.97 -2.75 -13.95
CA HIS A 349 -16.80 -1.37 -13.53
C HIS A 349 -16.53 -0.42 -14.71
N ARG A 350 -16.69 -0.88 -15.96
CA ARG A 350 -16.34 -0.13 -17.16
C ARG A 350 -16.97 1.27 -17.27
N ALA A 351 -18.15 1.46 -16.66
CA ALA A 351 -18.85 2.75 -16.64
C ALA A 351 -18.44 3.67 -15.48
N SER A 352 -17.77 3.15 -14.45
CA SER A 352 -17.39 3.94 -13.25
C SER A 352 -15.88 4.11 -13.09
N LEU A 353 -15.07 3.20 -13.63
CA LEU A 353 -13.62 3.18 -13.44
C LEU A 353 -12.99 4.33 -14.22
N GLN A 354 -12.38 5.26 -13.48
CA GLN A 354 -11.71 6.45 -13.98
C GLN A 354 -10.19 6.28 -14.04
N SER A 355 -9.62 5.57 -13.07
CA SER A 355 -8.18 5.33 -12.99
C SER A 355 -7.88 3.84 -12.86
N LEU A 356 -6.98 3.36 -13.71
CA LEU A 356 -6.48 1.98 -13.69
C LEU A 356 -4.96 1.99 -13.70
N HIS A 357 -4.37 1.49 -12.62
CA HIS A 357 -2.93 1.27 -12.50
C HIS A 357 -2.65 -0.21 -12.28
N LEU A 358 -2.01 -0.86 -13.25
CA LEU A 358 -1.63 -2.27 -13.18
C LEU A 358 -0.11 -2.40 -13.39
N ASP A 359 0.62 -2.38 -12.30
CA ASP A 359 2.05 -2.66 -12.28
C ASP A 359 2.31 -4.14 -11.96
N LEU A 360 2.65 -4.90 -13.00
CA LEU A 360 2.91 -6.34 -12.91
C LEU A 360 4.41 -6.65 -13.03
N ARG A 361 5.30 -5.64 -12.98
CA ARG A 361 6.73 -5.78 -13.34
C ARG A 361 7.45 -6.74 -12.41
N ALA A 362 7.01 -6.82 -11.16
CA ALA A 362 7.52 -7.74 -10.16
C ALA A 362 6.82 -9.12 -10.14
N ARG A 363 5.86 -9.42 -11.02
CA ARG A 363 5.08 -10.68 -10.98
C ARG A 363 5.95 -11.94 -11.15
N GLY A 364 7.02 -11.85 -11.93
CA GLY A 364 7.84 -12.99 -12.36
C GLY A 364 7.36 -13.62 -13.68
N PHE A 365 8.03 -14.69 -14.09
CA PHE A 365 7.92 -15.24 -15.46
C PHE A 365 6.60 -15.98 -15.75
N ILE A 366 5.97 -15.66 -16.90
CA ILE A 366 4.89 -16.47 -17.48
C ILE A 366 5.45 -17.51 -18.44
N SER A 367 5.01 -18.77 -18.30
CA SER A 367 5.37 -19.83 -19.25
C SER A 367 4.54 -19.73 -20.54
N PRO A 368 5.16 -19.73 -21.73
CA PRO A 368 4.46 -19.64 -23.02
C PRO A 368 3.46 -20.77 -23.26
N ALA A 369 3.67 -21.93 -22.64
CA ALA A 369 2.84 -23.13 -22.85
C ALA A 369 1.43 -23.02 -22.21
N GLN A 370 1.14 -21.98 -21.43
CA GLN A 370 -0.13 -21.82 -20.72
C GLN A 370 -1.08 -20.79 -21.35
N GLU A 371 -0.81 -20.26 -22.54
CA GLU A 371 -1.56 -19.11 -23.07
C GLU A 371 -2.57 -19.44 -24.18
N ASP A 372 -3.81 -19.01 -23.93
CA ASP A 372 -4.70 -18.51 -24.96
C ASP A 372 -4.29 -17.06 -25.29
N ARG A 373 -4.21 -16.73 -26.58
CA ARG A 373 -3.81 -15.42 -27.12
C ARG A 373 -4.54 -14.26 -26.44
N ILE A 374 -3.84 -13.16 -26.14
CA ILE A 374 -4.42 -11.95 -25.53
C ILE A 374 -5.56 -11.43 -26.43
N SER A 375 -6.75 -11.30 -25.84
CA SER A 375 -7.95 -10.77 -26.49
C SER A 375 -8.71 -9.82 -25.55
N PHE A 376 -8.00 -8.86 -24.94
CA PHE A 376 -8.65 -7.81 -24.16
C PHE A 376 -8.58 -6.45 -24.87
N THR A 377 -9.60 -5.63 -24.62
CA THR A 377 -9.68 -4.23 -25.05
C THR A 377 -10.20 -3.41 -23.87
N LEU A 378 -9.79 -2.15 -23.78
CA LEU A 378 -10.28 -1.18 -22.81
C LEU A 378 -11.28 -0.19 -23.44
N ARG A 379 -11.62 -0.35 -24.73
CA ARG A 379 -12.53 0.57 -25.44
C ARG A 379 -13.90 0.74 -24.79
N ASP A 380 -14.40 -0.30 -24.15
CA ASP A 380 -15.70 -0.29 -23.48
C ASP A 380 -15.68 0.42 -22.10
N PHE A 381 -14.51 0.85 -21.62
CA PHE A 381 -14.35 1.58 -20.37
C PHE A 381 -14.57 3.08 -20.58
N THR A 382 -15.83 3.48 -20.68
CA THR A 382 -16.25 4.83 -21.11
C THR A 382 -15.86 5.96 -20.15
N SER A 383 -15.49 5.63 -18.92
CA SER A 383 -15.10 6.62 -17.90
C SER A 383 -13.60 6.63 -17.64
N LEU A 384 -12.82 5.73 -18.27
CA LEU A 384 -11.41 5.57 -17.99
C LEU A 384 -10.62 6.75 -18.59
N THR A 385 -9.96 7.50 -17.72
CA THR A 385 -9.20 8.71 -18.04
C THR A 385 -7.70 8.53 -17.79
N HIS A 386 -7.33 7.69 -16.80
CA HIS A 386 -5.94 7.43 -16.46
C HIS A 386 -5.62 5.95 -16.55
N LEU A 387 -4.60 5.60 -17.32
CA LEU A 387 -4.15 4.22 -17.51
C LEU A 387 -2.65 4.10 -17.29
N PHE A 388 -2.26 3.18 -16.41
CA PHE A 388 -0.89 2.70 -16.28
C PHE A 388 -0.85 1.20 -16.56
N LEU A 389 0.02 0.80 -17.48
CA LEU A 389 0.27 -0.59 -17.83
C LEU A 389 1.77 -0.86 -17.93
N ASN A 390 2.13 -2.12 -17.75
CA ASN A 390 3.48 -2.53 -18.08
C ASN A 390 3.70 -2.67 -19.59
N ILE A 391 4.90 -2.35 -20.07
CA ILE A 391 5.31 -2.58 -21.45
C ILE A 391 5.61 -4.06 -21.74
N ASP A 392 6.05 -4.84 -20.74
CA ASP A 392 6.38 -6.25 -20.93
C ASP A 392 5.16 -7.10 -21.31
N GLU A 393 3.96 -6.67 -20.91
CA GLU A 393 2.66 -7.26 -21.29
C GLU A 393 2.34 -7.18 -22.79
N PHE A 394 3.12 -6.42 -23.57
CA PHE A 394 2.93 -6.27 -25.01
C PHE A 394 3.79 -7.21 -25.87
N HIS A 395 4.42 -8.22 -25.27
CA HIS A 395 5.26 -9.17 -25.99
C HIS A 395 4.50 -9.94 -27.09
N SER A 396 5.17 -10.24 -28.21
CA SER A 396 4.55 -10.81 -29.42
C SER A 396 3.91 -12.18 -29.23
N HIS A 397 4.52 -13.01 -28.38
CA HIS A 397 3.94 -14.29 -27.95
C HIS A 397 2.55 -14.14 -27.34
N TRP A 398 2.24 -12.97 -26.79
CA TRP A 398 1.03 -12.74 -26.03
C TRP A 398 -0.05 -12.09 -26.91
N ILE A 399 0.32 -11.22 -27.85
CA ILE A 399 -0.63 -10.36 -28.59
C ILE A 399 -0.93 -10.82 -30.03
N ALA A 400 0.00 -11.45 -30.75
CA ALA A 400 -0.19 -11.66 -32.19
C ALA A 400 -1.01 -12.91 -32.52
N ALA A 401 -2.19 -12.71 -33.14
CA ALA A 401 -2.92 -13.78 -33.83
C ALA A 401 -2.53 -13.91 -35.32
N ASP A 402 -1.99 -12.85 -35.92
CA ASP A 402 -1.68 -12.73 -37.34
C ASP A 402 -0.31 -12.05 -37.53
N PRO A 403 0.57 -12.54 -38.42
CA PRO A 403 1.88 -11.94 -38.70
C PRO A 403 1.80 -10.66 -39.55
N ASP A 404 0.67 -9.95 -39.56
CA ASP A 404 0.51 -8.70 -40.32
C ASP A 404 1.20 -7.53 -39.59
N PRO A 405 2.30 -6.97 -40.13
CA PRO A 405 3.00 -5.84 -39.53
C PRO A 405 2.13 -4.57 -39.41
N ALA A 406 1.05 -4.47 -40.20
CA ALA A 406 0.13 -3.34 -40.14
C ALA A 406 -0.80 -3.39 -38.91
N GLY A 407 -1.03 -4.58 -38.34
CA GLY A 407 -1.80 -4.75 -37.10
C GLY A 407 -1.09 -4.17 -35.87
N ASP A 408 0.24 -4.14 -35.90
CA ASP A 408 1.07 -3.70 -34.78
C ASP A 408 1.06 -2.19 -34.58
N GLN A 409 0.98 -1.41 -35.67
CA GLN A 409 0.85 0.05 -35.59
C GLN A 409 -0.44 0.49 -34.90
N ASN A 410 -1.49 -0.32 -34.97
CA ASN A 410 -2.80 0.02 -34.40
C ASN A 410 -3.04 -0.63 -33.04
N LEU A 411 -2.04 -1.27 -32.44
CA LEU A 411 -2.20 -2.04 -31.21
C LEU A 411 -2.73 -1.17 -30.06
N LEU A 412 -2.09 -0.04 -29.76
CA LEU A 412 -2.54 0.89 -28.71
C LEU A 412 -3.86 1.57 -29.11
N VAL A 413 -4.06 1.86 -30.39
CA VAL A 413 -5.31 2.44 -30.91
C VAL A 413 -6.49 1.49 -30.69
N HIS A 414 -6.30 0.18 -30.85
CA HIS A 414 -7.32 -0.84 -30.60
C HIS A 414 -7.54 -1.14 -29.13
N LEU A 415 -6.52 -0.92 -28.29
CA LEU A 415 -6.61 -1.14 -26.87
C LEU A 415 -7.38 -0.02 -26.14
N LEU A 416 -7.04 1.25 -26.41
CA LEU A 416 -7.42 2.37 -25.56
C LEU A 416 -8.85 2.87 -25.77
N PRO A 417 -9.54 3.34 -24.71
CA PRO A 417 -10.81 4.05 -24.84
C PRO A 417 -10.62 5.48 -25.33
N PHE A 418 -11.67 6.04 -25.93
CA PHE A 418 -11.69 7.41 -26.43
C PHE A 418 -11.62 8.48 -25.32
N SER A 419 -11.98 8.12 -24.08
CA SER A 419 -12.01 9.01 -22.91
C SER A 419 -10.65 9.19 -22.24
N ILE A 420 -9.60 8.56 -22.77
CA ILE A 420 -8.28 8.56 -22.14
C ILE A 420 -7.67 9.97 -22.13
N VAL A 421 -7.09 10.34 -20.99
CA VAL A 421 -6.41 11.62 -20.75
C VAL A 421 -4.91 11.41 -20.53
N SER A 422 -4.52 10.38 -19.78
CA SER A 422 -3.13 10.02 -19.56
C SER A 422 -2.84 8.54 -19.76
N LEU A 423 -1.76 8.23 -20.48
CA LEU A 423 -1.24 6.88 -20.68
C LEU A 423 0.18 6.76 -20.14
N HIS A 424 0.40 5.86 -19.18
CA HIS A 424 1.70 5.60 -18.59
C HIS A 424 2.13 4.16 -18.89
N LEU A 425 3.35 4.00 -19.39
CA LEU A 425 3.90 2.72 -19.83
C LEU A 425 5.25 2.48 -19.15
N ALA A 426 5.32 1.41 -18.34
CA ALA A 426 6.49 1.13 -17.49
C ALA A 426 7.05 -0.29 -17.68
N GLY A 427 8.34 -0.50 -17.43
CA GLY A 427 8.98 -1.82 -17.43
C GLY A 427 10.08 -1.96 -18.46
N HIS A 428 10.37 -3.21 -18.84
CA HIS A 428 11.44 -3.55 -19.78
C HIS A 428 10.90 -4.41 -20.92
N ILE A 429 11.21 -4.04 -22.17
CA ILE A 429 10.82 -4.78 -23.36
C ILE A 429 12.05 -4.92 -24.27
N THR A 430 12.47 -6.15 -24.54
CA THR A 430 13.70 -6.45 -25.28
C THR A 430 13.47 -6.29 -26.79
N ASP A 431 13.40 -7.39 -27.53
CA ASP A 431 13.46 -7.42 -28.99
C ASP A 431 12.17 -6.92 -29.65
N GLU A 432 11.10 -6.77 -28.86
CA GLU A 432 9.79 -6.27 -29.30
C GLU A 432 9.63 -4.75 -29.14
N LEU A 433 10.65 -4.05 -28.63
CA LEU A 433 10.64 -2.60 -28.51
C LEU A 433 10.26 -1.87 -29.81
N PRO A 434 10.83 -2.20 -30.99
CA PRO A 434 10.49 -1.51 -32.24
C PRO A 434 9.02 -1.62 -32.63
N ARG A 435 8.37 -2.73 -32.24
CA ARG A 435 6.97 -2.97 -32.50
C ARG A 435 6.09 -2.07 -31.63
N LEU A 436 6.40 -1.99 -30.33
CA LEU A 436 5.67 -1.12 -29.42
C LEU A 436 5.90 0.37 -29.75
N GLU A 437 7.09 0.72 -30.22
CA GLU A 437 7.40 2.05 -30.75
C GLU A 437 6.57 2.39 -31.99
N SER A 438 6.42 1.44 -32.92
CA SER A 438 5.53 1.60 -34.08
C SER A 438 4.06 1.82 -33.67
N SER A 439 3.62 1.15 -32.60
CA SER A 439 2.29 1.35 -32.02
C SER A 439 2.12 2.71 -31.35
N LEU A 440 3.17 3.24 -30.70
CA LEU A 440 3.17 4.61 -30.17
C LEU A 440 3.04 5.66 -31.27
N LEU A 441 3.76 5.49 -32.39
CA LEU A 441 3.61 6.37 -33.55
C LEU A 441 2.20 6.29 -34.14
N GLY A 442 1.63 5.09 -34.23
CA GLY A 442 0.24 4.91 -34.65
C GLY A 442 -0.77 5.61 -33.73
N LEU A 443 -0.55 5.56 -32.40
CA LEU A 443 -1.36 6.31 -31.43
C LEU A 443 -1.21 7.83 -31.61
N ALA A 444 0.01 8.33 -31.80
CA ALA A 444 0.27 9.75 -32.03
C ALA A 444 -0.44 10.24 -33.31
N HIS A 445 -0.36 9.48 -34.40
CA HIS A 445 -1.10 9.77 -35.62
C HIS A 445 -2.61 9.69 -35.41
N ALA A 446 -3.15 8.67 -34.75
CA ALA A 446 -4.58 8.57 -34.47
C ALA A 446 -5.09 9.79 -33.65
N THR A 447 -4.28 10.27 -32.72
CA THR A 447 -4.57 11.46 -31.91
C THR A 447 -4.59 12.72 -32.75
N LEU A 448 -3.60 12.91 -33.64
CA LEU A 448 -3.56 14.02 -34.60
C LEU A 448 -4.81 14.06 -35.50
N HIS A 449 -5.37 12.90 -35.85
CA HIS A 449 -6.61 12.78 -36.61
C HIS A 449 -7.89 12.88 -35.76
N GLY A 450 -7.77 13.22 -34.47
CA GLY A 450 -8.90 13.46 -33.57
C GLY A 450 -9.57 12.20 -33.00
N GLN A 451 -8.94 11.02 -33.08
CA GLN A 451 -9.50 9.79 -32.50
C GLN A 451 -9.43 9.77 -30.96
N PHE A 452 -8.45 10.48 -30.38
CA PHE A 452 -8.24 10.60 -28.92
C PHE A 452 -8.22 12.08 -28.52
N PRO A 453 -9.36 12.79 -28.60
CA PRO A 453 -9.40 14.25 -28.46
C PRO A 453 -9.09 14.75 -27.05
N THR A 454 -9.10 13.86 -26.05
CA THR A 454 -8.85 14.17 -24.64
C THR A 454 -7.46 13.76 -24.17
N LEU A 455 -6.66 13.09 -25.00
CA LEU A 455 -5.33 12.64 -24.61
C LEU A 455 -4.43 13.86 -24.45
N GLU A 456 -3.92 14.08 -23.24
CA GLU A 456 -3.06 15.21 -22.90
C GLU A 456 -1.62 14.75 -22.63
N GLU A 457 -1.45 13.51 -22.16
CA GLU A 457 -0.16 13.04 -21.67
C GLU A 457 0.13 11.57 -22.00
N VAL A 458 1.36 11.31 -22.43
CA VAL A 458 1.95 9.97 -22.53
C VAL A 458 3.29 9.96 -21.76
N ARG A 459 3.42 9.04 -20.79
CA ARG A 459 4.64 8.83 -20.01
C ARG A 459 5.25 7.48 -20.35
N TRP A 460 6.57 7.46 -20.53
CA TRP A 460 7.34 6.26 -20.85
C TRP A 460 8.44 6.00 -19.81
N ASP A 461 8.79 4.72 -19.58
CA ASP A 461 9.80 4.36 -18.59
C ASP A 461 11.17 4.91 -18.93
N GLU A 462 11.79 5.66 -18.02
CA GLU A 462 13.14 6.18 -18.24
C GLU A 462 14.18 5.07 -18.46
N SER A 463 13.89 3.86 -17.97
CA SER A 463 14.78 2.71 -18.06
C SER A 463 14.79 2.05 -19.44
N GLU A 464 13.84 2.38 -20.32
CA GLU A 464 13.73 1.84 -21.68
C GLU A 464 13.80 2.97 -22.71
N LYS A 465 14.84 3.00 -23.56
CA LYS A 465 15.04 4.10 -24.51
C LYS A 465 14.50 3.75 -25.89
N LEU A 466 13.64 4.62 -26.44
CA LEU A 466 13.13 4.50 -27.80
C LEU A 466 14.23 4.73 -28.84
N ALA A 467 14.15 4.04 -29.98
CA ALA A 467 15.13 4.18 -31.05
C ALA A 467 14.97 5.51 -31.81
N ASP A 468 13.72 5.92 -32.05
CA ASP A 468 13.31 7.16 -32.72
C ASP A 468 12.49 8.06 -31.79
N GLU A 469 13.06 8.34 -30.61
CA GLU A 469 12.48 9.26 -29.61
C GLU A 469 12.12 10.62 -30.22
N ALA A 470 12.96 11.15 -31.11
CA ALA A 470 12.76 12.46 -31.72
C ALA A 470 11.49 12.49 -32.57
N GLN A 471 11.25 11.45 -33.38
CA GLN A 471 10.03 11.33 -34.16
C GLN A 471 8.81 11.18 -33.26
N VAL A 472 8.84 10.26 -32.28
CA VAL A 472 7.71 10.04 -31.36
C VAL A 472 7.32 11.33 -30.64
N ARG A 473 8.30 12.05 -30.07
CA ARG A 473 8.07 13.36 -29.43
C ARG A 473 7.49 14.39 -30.38
N SER A 474 8.02 14.48 -31.59
CA SER A 474 7.54 15.47 -32.58
C SER A 474 6.08 15.24 -32.93
N VAL A 475 5.68 13.99 -33.22
CA VAL A 475 4.30 13.69 -33.63
C VAL A 475 3.31 13.89 -32.49
N PHE A 476 3.67 13.54 -31.25
CA PHE A 476 2.82 13.84 -30.09
C PHE A 476 2.70 15.34 -29.84
N ALA A 477 3.79 16.10 -29.97
CA ALA A 477 3.77 17.55 -29.84
C ALA A 477 2.87 18.22 -30.90
N ASP A 478 2.92 17.75 -32.15
CA ASP A 478 2.03 18.22 -33.22
C ASP A 478 0.55 17.92 -32.94
N ALA A 479 0.28 16.82 -32.20
CA ALA A 479 -1.06 16.46 -31.73
C ALA A 479 -1.47 17.18 -30.43
N GLY A 480 -0.61 18.04 -29.86
CA GLY A 480 -0.86 18.75 -28.60
C GLY A 480 -0.72 17.90 -27.33
N VAL A 481 -0.06 16.75 -27.43
CA VAL A 481 0.13 15.78 -26.34
C VAL A 481 1.55 15.88 -25.79
N SER A 482 1.68 15.90 -24.46
CA SER A 482 2.97 15.85 -23.79
C SER A 482 3.54 14.43 -23.78
N PHE A 483 4.72 14.22 -24.36
CA PHE A 483 5.48 12.97 -24.26
C PHE A 483 6.77 13.17 -23.45
N GLU A 484 6.87 12.47 -22.32
CA GLU A 484 8.03 12.57 -21.43
C GLU A 484 8.39 11.21 -20.81
N TYR A 485 9.62 11.07 -20.34
CA TYR A 485 10.03 9.92 -19.52
C TYR A 485 9.68 10.16 -18.06
N ASP A 486 9.42 9.07 -17.33
CA ASP A 486 9.18 9.11 -15.89
C ASP A 486 9.74 7.85 -15.20
N THR A 487 9.75 7.89 -13.87
CA THR A 487 10.17 6.80 -12.99
C THR A 487 9.03 6.31 -12.13
N TRP A 488 8.87 5.00 -12.10
CA TRP A 488 7.93 4.34 -11.20
C TRP A 488 8.70 3.42 -10.28
N PRO A 489 9.20 3.91 -9.12
CA PRO A 489 9.83 3.04 -8.14
C PRO A 489 8.79 2.10 -7.56
N LEU A 490 9.08 0.80 -7.56
CA LEU A 490 8.23 -0.19 -6.89
C LEU A 490 8.21 0.03 -5.38
N SER A 491 7.09 -0.29 -4.76
CA SER A 491 7.02 -0.40 -3.30
C SER A 491 7.92 -1.54 -2.80
N SER A 492 8.33 -1.44 -1.53
CA SER A 492 9.13 -2.47 -0.86
C SER A 492 8.31 -3.15 0.22
N SER A 493 8.86 -4.24 0.78
CA SER A 493 8.33 -4.81 2.02
C SER A 493 8.31 -3.79 3.15
N THR A 494 7.46 -4.01 4.17
CA THR A 494 7.36 -3.10 5.33
C THR A 494 8.59 -3.07 6.21
N LEU A 495 9.47 -4.08 6.12
CA LEU A 495 10.76 -4.08 6.79
C LEU A 495 11.89 -3.45 5.96
N GLY A 496 11.59 -3.02 4.72
CA GLY A 496 12.50 -2.25 3.88
C GLY A 496 13.48 -3.10 3.08
N ASP A 497 13.33 -4.43 3.06
CA ASP A 497 14.15 -5.28 2.22
C ASP A 497 13.78 -5.07 0.75
N VAL A 498 14.81 -4.79 -0.04
CA VAL A 498 14.68 -4.49 -1.47
C VAL A 498 14.58 -5.81 -2.24
N PRO A 499 13.53 -6.02 -3.05
CA PRO A 499 13.52 -7.15 -3.96
C PRO A 499 14.75 -7.07 -4.88
N GLY A 500 15.50 -8.17 -5.03
CA GLY A 500 16.67 -8.20 -5.91
C GLY A 500 16.35 -7.73 -7.34
N PRO A 501 17.35 -7.43 -8.18
CA PRO A 501 17.17 -6.76 -9.47
C PRO A 501 16.04 -7.38 -10.30
N LEU A 502 15.12 -6.54 -10.78
CA LEU A 502 14.01 -6.97 -11.62
C LEU A 502 14.56 -7.49 -12.95
N GLY A 503 14.11 -8.67 -13.36
CA GLY A 503 14.28 -9.14 -14.74
C GLY A 503 12.97 -8.96 -15.51
N PRO A 504 12.98 -9.07 -16.85
CA PRO A 504 11.74 -9.07 -17.64
C PRO A 504 10.78 -10.15 -17.14
N SER A 505 9.46 -9.96 -17.28
CA SER A 505 8.46 -10.98 -16.89
C SER A 505 8.30 -12.11 -17.92
N TYR A 506 9.17 -12.17 -18.92
CA TYR A 506 9.27 -13.25 -19.90
C TYR A 506 10.72 -13.71 -20.07
N VAL A 507 10.90 -14.99 -20.42
CA VAL A 507 12.17 -15.54 -20.87
C VAL A 507 12.08 -15.66 -22.38
N ASP A 508 12.95 -14.97 -23.11
CA ASP A 508 13.12 -15.29 -24.53
C ASP A 508 13.54 -16.76 -24.62
N PRO A 509 12.77 -17.64 -25.30
CA PRO A 509 13.09 -19.06 -25.42
C PRO A 509 14.45 -19.33 -26.08
N TRP A 510 15.05 -18.31 -26.71
CA TRP A 510 16.40 -18.35 -27.30
C TRP A 510 17.49 -17.74 -26.41
N TYR A 511 17.12 -17.16 -25.27
CA TYR A 511 18.07 -16.58 -24.31
C TYR A 511 18.78 -17.68 -23.52
N ASN A 512 20.00 -17.98 -23.91
CA ASN A 512 20.89 -18.88 -23.17
C ASN A 512 21.64 -18.07 -22.10
N PRO A 513 21.35 -18.24 -20.78
CA PRO A 513 21.99 -17.48 -19.70
C PRO A 513 23.51 -17.70 -19.60
N HIS A 514 24.07 -18.67 -20.34
CA HIS A 514 25.52 -18.93 -20.40
C HIS A 514 26.30 -18.02 -21.38
N SER A 515 25.62 -17.17 -22.17
CA SER A 515 26.27 -16.35 -23.21
C SER A 515 27.00 -15.11 -22.68
N ARG A 516 26.85 -14.74 -21.39
CA ARG A 516 27.57 -13.63 -20.74
C ARG A 516 28.80 -14.05 -19.89
N GLN A 517 29.42 -15.21 -20.18
CA GLN A 517 30.75 -15.55 -19.65
C GLN A 517 31.91 -15.27 -20.62
N GLY A 518 31.68 -14.55 -21.71
CA GLY A 518 32.75 -14.02 -22.56
C GLY A 518 33.20 -12.63 -22.10
N ASN A 519 34.48 -12.50 -21.76
CA ASN A 519 35.24 -11.26 -21.50
C ASN A 519 35.20 -10.68 -20.07
N ARG A 520 35.78 -11.41 -19.12
CA ARG A 520 36.68 -10.82 -18.11
C ARG A 520 37.90 -11.72 -17.89
N LEU A 521 38.80 -11.74 -18.87
CA LEU A 521 40.22 -12.04 -18.63
C LEU A 521 40.95 -10.71 -18.60
N GLY A 522 41.05 -10.14 -17.41
CA GLY A 522 41.97 -9.07 -17.06
C GLY A 522 42.68 -9.53 -15.80
N ASN A 523 43.86 -10.12 -16.00
CA ASN A 523 44.78 -10.51 -14.93
C ASN A 523 45.18 -9.25 -14.15
N ASP A 524 44.81 -9.17 -12.88
CA ASP A 524 45.52 -8.35 -11.91
C ASP A 524 45.69 -9.10 -10.59
N ALA A 525 46.97 -9.28 -10.25
CA ALA A 525 47.59 -9.42 -8.93
C ALA A 525 47.28 -10.66 -8.06
N TYR A 526 48.31 -11.41 -7.67
CA TYR A 526 49.14 -11.08 -6.50
C TYR A 526 50.28 -12.11 -6.31
N ALA A 527 51.51 -11.60 -6.21
CA ALA A 527 52.67 -12.32 -5.70
C ALA A 527 52.57 -12.42 -4.15
N PRO A 528 53.02 -13.52 -3.53
CA PRO A 528 53.04 -13.63 -2.07
C PRO A 528 54.31 -12.99 -1.51
N LEU A 529 54.15 -12.07 -0.55
CA LEU A 529 55.24 -11.64 0.32
C LEU A 529 55.39 -12.66 1.46
N PHE A 530 56.61 -13.21 1.54
CA PHE A 530 57.30 -13.45 2.81
C PHE A 530 58.04 -12.18 3.22
#